data_AF-A0A1G0DMA1-F1
#
_entry.id   AF-A0A1G0DMA1-F1
#
_cell.length_a   1.000
_cell.length_b   1.000
_cell.length_c   1.000
_cell.angle_alpha   90.00
_cell.angle_beta   90.00
_cell.angle_gamma   90.00
#
_symmetry.space_group_name_H-M   'P 1'
#
loop_
_entity.id
_entity.type
_entity.pdbx_description
1 polymer ?
#
loop_
_entity_poly.entity_id
_entity_poly.type
_entity_poly.pdbx_seq_one_letter_code
_entity_poly.pdbx_strand_id
1 'polypeptide(L)'
;MPLVSGATVITPPAQAGLDQGTALATLMAPTQACISLGAAIALNTVNLGAGPGVFPPGCYSTTGAMDIALSTTVTLSGAGVYIFKSAGAITTGANSRVVLAGGACGSDVFWTGVGATTLGAYTGALPAPTTFVGTIIDDAGITLGEFANLAGRALAFGGTVTTDKNTITVPTCAPFVPPATPAGQTASSKAFFPTTIAAGGVSRLTITLSNNNAGVATLDAGGFTDTLPAGLVIAPTPNAVTSCGGIAPAGVVTTGANSVSLSAGTTIPGGAPGMCTVAVDVTAAAAGSYTNTLPVLFTDQVESAAPAGVTLSVLAVSASGIPTLSEWAMILLASLLAMLGFAAMRKQAR
;
A
#
# COMPACT_ATOMS: atom_id res chain seq x y z
N MET A 1 -39.98 7.86 -9.69
CA MET A 1 -39.60 7.36 -8.36
C MET A 1 -38.85 6.05 -8.58
N PRO A 2 -37.60 5.91 -8.11
CA PRO A 2 -36.92 4.63 -8.25
C PRO A 2 -37.74 3.55 -7.53
N LEU A 3 -37.97 2.44 -8.21
CA LEU A 3 -38.61 1.27 -7.62
C LEU A 3 -37.55 0.58 -6.76
N VAL A 4 -37.54 0.89 -5.47
CA VAL A 4 -36.74 0.13 -4.50
C VAL A 4 -37.52 -1.13 -4.14
N SER A 5 -37.34 -2.19 -4.91
CA SER A 5 -37.97 -3.50 -4.65
C SER A 5 -37.24 -4.21 -3.51
N GLY A 6 -37.94 -4.50 -2.41
CA GLY A 6 -37.39 -5.29 -1.29
C GLY A 6 -36.59 -4.53 -0.24
N ALA A 7 -36.63 -3.19 -0.18
CA ALA A 7 -35.99 -2.45 0.91
C ALA A 7 -36.94 -2.23 2.09
N THR A 8 -36.48 -2.61 3.28
CA THR A 8 -37.05 -2.12 4.54
C THR A 8 -36.54 -0.70 4.76
N VAL A 9 -37.36 0.31 4.51
CA VAL A 9 -37.06 1.69 4.92
C VAL A 9 -37.37 1.79 6.41
N ILE A 10 -36.36 1.51 7.24
CA ILE A 10 -36.42 1.73 8.68
C ILE A 10 -35.82 3.10 8.91
N THR A 11 -36.49 3.97 9.68
CA THR A 11 -35.84 5.17 10.21
C THR A 11 -34.65 4.70 11.05
N PRO A 12 -33.39 4.94 10.63
CA PRO A 12 -32.25 4.42 11.36
C PRO A 12 -32.27 5.04 12.77
N PRO A 13 -32.03 4.25 13.84
CA PRO A 13 -31.84 4.81 15.16
C PRO A 13 -30.74 5.87 15.12
N ALA A 14 -30.88 6.97 15.85
CA ALA A 14 -29.84 8.01 15.93
C ALA A 14 -28.45 7.42 16.27
N GLN A 15 -28.43 6.32 17.04
CA GLN A 15 -27.23 5.56 17.36
C GLN A 15 -26.47 5.04 16.12
N ALA A 16 -27.16 4.60 15.07
CA ALA A 16 -26.50 4.10 13.86
C ALA A 16 -25.66 5.18 13.17
N GLY A 17 -26.09 6.43 13.26
CA GLY A 17 -25.31 7.57 12.78
C GLY A 17 -24.07 7.86 13.62
N LEU A 18 -24.19 7.77 14.95
CA LEU A 18 -23.06 7.93 15.87
C LEU A 18 -22.03 6.80 15.71
N ASP A 19 -22.50 5.58 15.50
CA ASP A 19 -21.66 4.41 15.24
C ASP A 19 -20.91 4.57 13.90
N GLN A 20 -21.60 5.03 12.85
CA GLN A 20 -20.97 5.39 11.58
C GLN A 20 -19.90 6.47 11.79
N GLY A 21 -20.21 7.56 12.49
CA GLY A 21 -19.26 8.64 12.74
C GLY A 21 -18.01 8.17 13.48
N THR A 22 -18.18 7.28 14.46
CA THR A 22 -17.07 6.66 15.20
C THR A 22 -16.23 5.74 14.32
N ALA A 23 -16.86 4.95 13.47
CA ALA A 23 -16.17 4.08 12.51
C ALA A 23 -15.39 4.91 11.49
N LEU A 24 -15.98 5.99 10.96
CA LEU A 24 -15.32 6.92 10.05
C LEU A 24 -14.12 7.60 10.71
N ALA A 25 -14.26 8.10 11.94
CA ALA A 25 -13.16 8.70 12.69
C ALA A 25 -12.02 7.71 12.94
N THR A 26 -12.36 6.45 13.24
CA THR A 26 -11.37 5.36 13.43
C THR A 26 -10.65 5.05 12.12
N LEU A 27 -11.40 4.91 11.02
CA LEU A 27 -10.84 4.72 9.69
C LEU A 27 -9.99 5.92 9.27
N MET A 28 -10.34 7.16 9.59
CA MET A 28 -9.57 8.33 9.19
C MET A 28 -8.45 8.70 10.18
N ALA A 29 -8.26 7.93 11.25
CA ALA A 29 -7.26 8.23 12.27
C ALA A 29 -5.83 8.24 11.68
N PRO A 30 -5.04 9.30 11.95
CA PRO A 30 -3.68 9.43 11.42
C PRO A 30 -2.70 8.42 12.05
N THR A 31 -3.08 7.78 13.15
CA THR A 31 -2.30 6.77 13.85
C THR A 31 -2.27 5.42 13.14
N GLN A 32 -3.19 5.18 12.19
CA GLN A 32 -3.17 3.96 11.39
C GLN A 32 -2.18 4.12 10.23
N ALA A 33 -1.09 3.34 10.29
CA ALA A 33 -0.11 3.30 9.21
C ALA A 33 -0.75 2.79 7.91
N CYS A 34 -0.76 3.64 6.88
CA CYS A 34 -1.27 3.32 5.55
C CYS A 34 -0.19 3.60 4.51
N ILE A 35 -0.18 2.80 3.45
CA ILE A 35 0.67 2.99 2.28
C ILE A 35 0.17 4.23 1.54
N SER A 36 0.98 5.29 1.51
CA SER A 36 0.66 6.48 0.72
C SER A 36 0.80 6.17 -0.77
N LEU A 37 -0.26 6.40 -1.53
CA LEU A 37 -0.30 6.30 -2.98
C LEU A 37 -0.02 7.65 -3.66
N GLY A 38 0.32 8.69 -2.89
CA GLY A 38 0.60 10.03 -3.38
C GLY A 38 -0.62 10.95 -3.33
N ALA A 39 -0.69 11.90 -4.29
CA ALA A 39 -1.76 12.89 -4.39
C ALA A 39 -3.03 12.29 -5.02
N ALA A 40 -3.56 12.90 -6.09
CA ALA A 40 -4.63 12.27 -6.85
C ALA A 40 -4.07 11.11 -7.68
N ILE A 41 -4.74 9.96 -7.67
CA ILE A 41 -4.26 8.76 -8.39
C ILE A 41 -5.39 7.89 -8.93
N ALA A 42 -5.12 7.27 -10.08
CA ALA A 42 -5.97 6.22 -10.64
C ALA A 42 -5.51 4.86 -10.09
N LEU A 43 -6.35 4.20 -9.29
CA LEU A 43 -6.00 2.94 -8.62
C LEU A 43 -5.64 1.83 -9.61
N ASN A 44 -6.21 1.84 -10.81
CA ASN A 44 -5.88 0.87 -11.87
C ASN A 44 -4.45 0.99 -12.43
N THR A 45 -3.72 2.07 -12.11
CA THR A 45 -2.30 2.24 -12.53
C THR A 45 -1.31 1.91 -11.41
N VAL A 46 -1.79 1.80 -10.17
CA VAL A 46 -0.95 1.51 -9.00
C VAL A 46 -0.39 0.10 -9.12
N ASN A 47 0.93 -0.05 -8.97
CA ASN A 47 1.59 -1.35 -9.02
C ASN A 47 2.30 -1.64 -7.69
N LEU A 48 1.80 -2.64 -6.97
CA LEU A 48 2.31 -3.08 -5.67
C LEU A 48 3.07 -4.43 -5.76
N GLY A 49 3.57 -4.75 -6.96
CA GLY A 49 4.35 -5.96 -7.25
C GLY A 49 3.57 -7.14 -7.83
N ALA A 50 2.23 -7.07 -7.82
CA ALA A 50 1.34 -8.07 -8.43
C ALA A 50 0.75 -7.63 -9.79
N GLY A 51 1.28 -6.54 -10.35
CA GLY A 51 0.78 -5.90 -11.57
C GLY A 51 -0.05 -4.65 -11.30
N PRO A 52 -0.32 -3.83 -12.33
CA PRO A 52 -1.13 -2.61 -12.21
C PRO A 52 -2.57 -2.93 -11.77
N GLY A 53 -3.09 -2.15 -10.82
CA GLY A 53 -4.47 -2.29 -10.32
C GLY A 53 -4.69 -3.49 -9.41
N VAL A 54 -3.63 -4.21 -8.99
CA VAL A 54 -3.74 -5.35 -8.08
C VAL A 54 -3.26 -4.96 -6.68
N PHE A 55 -4.16 -5.07 -5.71
CA PHE A 55 -3.91 -4.70 -4.32
C PHE A 55 -3.89 -5.95 -3.42
N PRO A 56 -2.83 -6.17 -2.63
CA PRO A 56 -2.86 -7.10 -1.51
C PRO A 56 -3.65 -6.52 -0.32
N PRO A 57 -3.98 -7.33 0.72
CA PRO A 57 -4.57 -6.79 1.95
C PRO A 57 -3.68 -5.71 2.55
N GLY A 58 -4.29 -4.64 3.07
CA GLY A 58 -3.57 -3.51 3.64
C GLY A 58 -4.40 -2.24 3.72
N CYS A 59 -3.78 -1.19 4.27
CA CYS A 59 -4.32 0.16 4.26
C CYS A 59 -3.60 1.03 3.23
N TYR A 60 -4.36 1.79 2.45
CA TYR A 60 -3.89 2.67 1.38
C TYR A 60 -4.48 4.05 1.56
N SER A 61 -3.65 5.10 1.42
CA SER A 61 -4.08 6.48 1.58
C SER A 61 -3.60 7.39 0.46
N THR A 62 -4.34 8.46 0.19
CA THR A 62 -3.93 9.53 -0.75
C THR A 62 -4.15 10.91 -0.11
N THR A 63 -3.37 11.90 -0.55
CA THR A 63 -3.62 13.32 -0.21
C THR A 63 -4.54 14.02 -1.21
N GLY A 64 -4.93 13.33 -2.29
CA GLY A 64 -5.95 13.78 -3.25
C GLY A 64 -7.01 12.71 -3.54
N ALA A 65 -7.75 12.86 -4.64
CA ALA A 65 -8.80 11.94 -5.05
C ALA A 65 -8.27 10.54 -5.44
N MET A 66 -9.06 9.50 -5.21
CA MET A 66 -8.85 8.17 -5.77
C MET A 66 -9.83 7.96 -6.92
N ASP A 67 -9.33 7.58 -8.09
CA ASP A 67 -10.17 7.23 -9.25
C ASP A 67 -9.96 5.78 -9.69
N ILE A 68 -10.97 5.17 -10.31
CA ILE A 68 -10.80 3.97 -11.13
C ILE A 68 -11.21 4.31 -12.55
N ALA A 69 -10.27 4.27 -13.49
CA ALA A 69 -10.52 4.74 -14.84
C ALA A 69 -11.64 3.97 -15.58
N LEU A 70 -12.29 4.63 -16.54
CA LEU A 70 -13.33 4.07 -17.41
C LEU A 70 -12.94 2.69 -17.97
N SER A 71 -13.85 1.72 -17.85
CA SER A 71 -13.69 0.35 -18.38
C SER A 71 -12.43 -0.38 -17.89
N THR A 72 -11.87 0.01 -16.74
CA THR A 72 -10.73 -0.68 -16.11
C THR A 72 -11.15 -1.51 -14.90
N THR A 73 -10.26 -2.38 -14.43
CA THR A 73 -10.52 -3.24 -13.27
C THR A 73 -9.43 -3.06 -12.22
N VAL A 74 -9.85 -2.92 -10.96
CA VAL A 74 -9.01 -3.04 -9.77
C VAL A 74 -9.29 -4.40 -9.13
N THR A 75 -8.25 -5.15 -8.80
CA THR A 75 -8.33 -6.48 -8.17
C THR A 75 -7.81 -6.42 -6.74
N LEU A 76 -8.63 -6.83 -5.79
CA LEU A 76 -8.24 -7.03 -4.39
C LEU A 76 -7.94 -8.52 -4.21
N SER A 77 -6.67 -8.88 -4.01
CA SER A 77 -6.22 -10.27 -4.02
C SER A 77 -5.55 -10.67 -2.71
N GLY A 78 -6.06 -11.71 -2.05
CA GLY A 78 -5.53 -12.21 -0.77
C GLY A 78 -6.58 -12.17 0.36
N ALA A 79 -6.53 -13.14 1.27
CA ALA A 79 -7.34 -13.08 2.49
C ALA A 79 -6.79 -11.98 3.42
N GLY A 80 -7.65 -11.03 3.80
CA GLY A 80 -7.27 -9.95 4.70
C GLY A 80 -8.18 -8.74 4.60
N VAL A 81 -7.82 -7.69 5.35
CA VAL A 81 -8.55 -6.42 5.39
C VAL A 81 -7.98 -5.44 4.37
N TYR A 82 -8.85 -4.72 3.67
CA TYR A 82 -8.52 -3.68 2.70
C TYR A 82 -9.12 -2.36 3.13
N ILE A 83 -8.31 -1.32 3.24
CA ILE A 83 -8.78 0.03 3.62
C ILE A 83 -8.25 1.03 2.60
N PHE A 84 -9.13 1.81 1.99
CA PHE A 84 -8.79 2.88 1.05
C PHE A 84 -9.27 4.23 1.61
N LYS A 85 -8.30 5.12 1.88
CA LYS A 85 -8.54 6.45 2.46
C LYS A 85 -8.19 7.55 1.47
N SER A 86 -9.18 8.17 0.87
CA SER A 86 -8.99 9.33 0.00
C SER A 86 -9.15 10.62 0.77
N ALA A 87 -8.15 11.52 0.70
CA ALA A 87 -8.33 12.90 1.14
C ALA A 87 -9.11 13.76 0.13
N GLY A 88 -9.50 13.19 -1.02
CA GLY A 88 -10.42 13.78 -1.98
C GLY A 88 -11.66 12.90 -2.17
N ALA A 89 -12.27 13.01 -3.35
CA ALA A 89 -13.36 12.14 -3.77
C ALA A 89 -12.87 10.74 -4.14
N ILE A 90 -13.75 9.75 -4.01
CA ILE A 90 -13.58 8.43 -4.61
C ILE A 90 -14.47 8.36 -5.85
N THR A 91 -13.88 8.24 -7.03
CA THR A 91 -14.63 8.17 -8.29
C THR A 91 -14.32 6.88 -9.04
N THR A 92 -15.30 6.39 -9.81
CA THR A 92 -15.05 5.33 -10.77
C THR A 92 -15.68 5.69 -12.10
N GLY A 93 -14.96 5.46 -13.20
CA GLY A 93 -15.47 5.63 -14.55
C GLY A 93 -16.53 4.57 -14.88
N ALA A 94 -17.39 4.85 -15.84
CA ALA A 94 -18.38 3.89 -16.31
C ALA A 94 -17.73 2.55 -16.73
N ASN A 95 -18.45 1.45 -16.51
CA ASN A 95 -18.02 0.06 -16.78
C ASN A 95 -16.73 -0.37 -16.05
N SER A 96 -16.20 0.42 -15.12
CA SER A 96 -15.10 -0.01 -14.28
C SER A 96 -15.56 -1.07 -13.26
N ARG A 97 -14.60 -1.81 -12.69
CA ARG A 97 -14.88 -2.87 -11.72
C ARG A 97 -13.88 -2.88 -10.57
N VAL A 98 -14.37 -3.23 -9.39
CA VAL A 98 -13.56 -3.78 -8.31
C VAL A 98 -13.90 -5.25 -8.15
N VAL A 99 -12.89 -6.12 -8.24
CA VAL A 99 -13.06 -7.59 -8.16
C VAL A 99 -12.25 -8.17 -7.00
N LEU A 100 -12.76 -9.24 -6.40
CA LEU A 100 -12.10 -9.97 -5.32
C LEU A 100 -11.44 -11.23 -5.88
N ALA A 101 -10.23 -11.55 -5.40
CA ALA A 101 -9.48 -12.74 -5.77
C ALA A 101 -8.68 -13.28 -4.57
N GLY A 102 -8.11 -14.47 -4.69
CA GLY A 102 -7.14 -14.99 -3.72
C GLY A 102 -7.64 -15.11 -2.27
N GLY A 103 -8.96 -15.30 -2.07
CA GLY A 103 -9.57 -15.37 -0.74
C GLY A 103 -10.01 -14.03 -0.13
N ALA A 104 -9.93 -12.93 -0.88
CA ALA A 104 -10.46 -11.65 -0.44
C ALA A 104 -11.98 -11.70 -0.22
N CYS A 105 -12.46 -11.01 0.82
CA CYS A 105 -13.86 -10.99 1.22
C CYS A 105 -14.40 -9.54 1.23
N GLY A 106 -15.56 -9.32 0.62
CA GLY A 106 -16.19 -7.99 0.57
C GLY A 106 -16.62 -7.44 1.93
N SER A 107 -16.75 -8.29 2.96
CA SER A 107 -16.97 -7.85 4.34
C SER A 107 -15.78 -7.08 4.93
N ASP A 108 -14.57 -7.32 4.38
CA ASP A 108 -13.31 -6.79 4.91
C ASP A 108 -12.72 -5.67 4.03
N VAL A 109 -13.52 -5.12 3.11
CA VAL A 109 -13.11 -4.01 2.23
C VAL A 109 -13.80 -2.73 2.68
N PHE A 110 -13.03 -1.67 2.91
CA PHE A 110 -13.51 -0.39 3.41
C PHE A 110 -13.00 0.77 2.54
N TRP A 111 -13.90 1.69 2.22
CA TRP A 111 -13.63 2.88 1.41
C TRP A 111 -14.10 4.12 2.15
N THR A 112 -13.23 5.11 2.27
CA THR A 112 -13.56 6.40 2.90
C THR A 112 -12.97 7.55 2.09
N GLY A 113 -13.81 8.51 1.74
CA GLY A 113 -13.44 9.75 1.06
C GLY A 113 -13.68 10.96 1.97
N VAL A 114 -12.95 12.05 1.73
CA VAL A 114 -13.29 13.38 2.28
C VAL A 114 -14.23 14.13 1.33
N GLY A 115 -14.10 13.87 0.03
CA GLY A 115 -15.08 14.28 -0.98
C GLY A 115 -16.02 13.13 -1.31
N ALA A 116 -17.20 13.47 -1.83
CA ALA A 116 -18.26 12.51 -2.12
C ALA A 116 -17.82 11.38 -3.06
N THR A 117 -18.28 10.18 -2.76
CA THR A 117 -18.03 8.97 -3.55
C THR A 117 -19.00 8.87 -4.72
N THR A 118 -18.49 8.68 -5.94
CA THR A 118 -19.31 8.51 -7.15
C THR A 118 -18.90 7.25 -7.92
N LEU A 119 -19.85 6.32 -8.07
CA LEU A 119 -19.64 5.11 -8.87
C LEU A 119 -20.20 5.29 -10.29
N GLY A 120 -19.37 5.04 -11.29
CA GLY A 120 -19.74 5.16 -12.70
C GLY A 120 -20.77 4.10 -13.11
N ALA A 121 -21.66 4.48 -14.04
CA ALA A 121 -22.73 3.60 -14.52
C ALA A 121 -22.19 2.33 -15.21
N TYR A 122 -22.99 1.26 -15.18
CA TYR A 122 -22.76 0.07 -15.99
C TYR A 122 -23.65 0.09 -17.22
N THR A 123 -23.04 0.09 -18.41
CA THR A 123 -23.74 0.18 -19.70
C THR A 123 -23.63 -1.11 -20.52
N GLY A 124 -23.18 -2.21 -19.89
CA GLY A 124 -23.04 -3.50 -20.54
C GLY A 124 -24.34 -4.32 -20.55
N ALA A 125 -24.20 -5.63 -20.81
CA ALA A 125 -25.34 -6.54 -20.89
C ALA A 125 -26.02 -6.76 -19.52
N LEU A 126 -27.35 -6.79 -19.52
CA LEU A 126 -28.16 -7.03 -18.32
C LEU A 126 -28.47 -8.52 -18.12
N PRO A 127 -28.63 -9.01 -16.87
CA PRO A 127 -28.53 -8.26 -15.62
C PRO A 127 -27.10 -7.82 -15.30
N ALA A 128 -26.96 -6.59 -14.81
CA ALA A 128 -25.65 -6.03 -14.51
C ALA A 128 -24.96 -6.85 -13.39
N PRO A 129 -23.71 -7.28 -13.57
CA PRO A 129 -22.94 -7.90 -12.49
C PRO A 129 -22.54 -6.85 -11.44
N THR A 130 -22.04 -7.30 -10.28
CA THR A 130 -21.39 -6.43 -9.31
C THR A 130 -20.24 -5.65 -9.96
N THR A 131 -20.26 -4.32 -9.84
CA THR A 131 -19.19 -3.43 -10.32
C THR A 131 -18.33 -2.89 -9.19
N PHE A 132 -18.83 -2.90 -7.95
CA PHE A 132 -18.09 -2.42 -6.79
C PHE A 132 -18.28 -3.33 -5.58
N VAL A 133 -17.28 -3.40 -4.71
CA VAL A 133 -17.29 -4.28 -3.52
C VAL A 133 -16.85 -3.52 -2.28
N GLY A 134 -17.39 -3.87 -1.12
CA GLY A 134 -16.97 -3.33 0.17
C GLY A 134 -17.93 -2.34 0.80
N THR A 135 -17.55 -1.84 1.97
CA THR A 135 -18.30 -0.85 2.75
C THR A 135 -17.78 0.54 2.44
N ILE A 136 -18.61 1.38 1.84
CA ILE A 136 -18.34 2.80 1.59
C ILE A 136 -18.86 3.59 2.78
N ILE A 137 -18.01 4.39 3.41
CA ILE A 137 -18.34 5.28 4.53
C ILE A 137 -17.93 6.70 4.15
N ASP A 138 -18.91 7.55 3.87
CA ASP A 138 -18.66 8.87 3.28
C ASP A 138 -19.79 9.85 3.66
N ASP A 139 -19.48 10.83 4.51
CA ASP A 139 -20.43 11.84 4.98
C ASP A 139 -20.72 12.95 3.94
N ALA A 140 -19.84 13.14 2.96
CA ALA A 140 -20.05 14.04 1.83
C ALA A 140 -21.07 13.49 0.82
N GLY A 141 -21.41 12.20 0.91
CA GLY A 141 -22.47 11.54 0.16
C GLY A 141 -21.94 10.48 -0.81
N ILE A 142 -22.86 9.64 -1.28
CA ILE A 142 -22.56 8.49 -2.14
C ILE A 142 -23.52 8.50 -3.33
N THR A 143 -23.01 8.46 -4.55
CA THR A 143 -23.82 8.36 -5.77
C THR A 143 -23.48 7.11 -6.55
N LEU A 144 -24.47 6.26 -6.81
CA LEU A 144 -24.35 5.10 -7.68
C LEU A 144 -25.00 5.43 -9.03
N GLY A 145 -24.21 5.47 -10.10
CA GLY A 145 -24.73 5.60 -11.46
C GLY A 145 -25.59 4.40 -11.85
N GLU A 146 -26.35 4.53 -12.94
CA GLU A 146 -27.28 3.48 -13.41
C GLU A 146 -26.60 2.10 -13.46
N PHE A 147 -27.23 1.10 -12.83
CA PHE A 147 -26.74 -0.29 -12.78
C PHE A 147 -25.35 -0.52 -12.17
N ALA A 148 -24.74 0.49 -11.53
CA ALA A 148 -23.53 0.29 -10.72
C ALA A 148 -23.87 -0.55 -9.48
N ASN A 149 -23.70 -1.87 -9.56
CA ASN A 149 -24.12 -2.79 -8.51
C ASN A 149 -23.04 -2.96 -7.45
N LEU A 150 -23.44 -2.85 -6.18
CA LEU A 150 -22.56 -2.90 -5.01
C LEU A 150 -22.75 -4.21 -4.23
N ALA A 151 -21.71 -5.02 -4.11
CA ALA A 151 -21.66 -6.09 -3.10
C ALA A 151 -20.99 -5.54 -1.84
N GLY A 152 -21.77 -4.97 -0.93
CA GLY A 152 -21.25 -4.07 0.08
C GLY A 152 -22.30 -3.36 0.91
N ARG A 153 -21.91 -2.19 1.42
CA ARG A 153 -22.74 -1.27 2.19
C ARG A 153 -22.43 0.16 1.76
N ALA A 154 -23.43 1.02 1.67
CA ALA A 154 -23.27 2.46 1.42
C ALA A 154 -23.76 3.23 2.65
N LEU A 155 -22.84 3.83 3.40
CA LEU A 155 -23.09 4.48 4.69
C LEU A 155 -22.76 5.97 4.55
N ALA A 156 -23.77 6.85 4.56
CA ALA A 156 -23.61 8.29 4.36
C ALA A 156 -24.40 9.12 5.38
N PHE A 157 -24.20 8.87 6.68
CA PHE A 157 -24.81 9.68 7.73
C PHE A 157 -24.35 11.15 7.63
N GLY A 158 -25.31 12.07 7.56
CA GLY A 158 -25.04 13.49 7.27
C GLY A 158 -25.04 13.85 5.77
N GLY A 159 -24.90 12.84 4.89
CA GLY A 159 -24.96 12.96 3.44
C GLY A 159 -26.20 12.29 2.84
N THR A 160 -26.16 12.03 1.53
CA THR A 160 -27.23 11.32 0.80
C THR A 160 -26.63 10.14 0.03
N VAL A 161 -27.35 9.01 0.02
CA VAL A 161 -27.09 7.90 -0.90
C VAL A 161 -28.05 8.01 -2.09
N THR A 162 -27.52 8.34 -3.27
CA THR A 162 -28.29 8.43 -4.52
C THR A 162 -28.09 7.15 -5.33
N THR A 163 -29.18 6.56 -5.81
CA THR A 163 -29.17 5.30 -6.57
C THR A 163 -30.01 5.42 -7.85
N ASP A 164 -29.65 4.61 -8.85
CA ASP A 164 -30.39 4.38 -10.07
C ASP A 164 -30.30 2.91 -10.53
N LYS A 165 -31.42 2.19 -10.52
CA LYS A 165 -31.56 0.77 -10.87
C LYS A 165 -30.45 -0.15 -10.30
N ASN A 166 -29.86 0.23 -9.18
CA ASN A 166 -28.77 -0.50 -8.57
C ASN A 166 -29.28 -1.70 -7.78
N THR A 167 -28.47 -2.75 -7.71
CA THR A 167 -28.55 -3.81 -6.73
C THR A 167 -27.46 -3.59 -5.68
N ILE A 168 -27.86 -3.52 -4.41
CA ILE A 168 -26.94 -3.45 -3.27
C ILE A 168 -27.14 -4.72 -2.45
N THR A 169 -26.10 -5.55 -2.36
CA THR A 169 -26.15 -6.86 -1.70
C THR A 169 -25.16 -6.88 -0.54
N VAL A 170 -25.63 -7.22 0.66
CA VAL A 170 -24.75 -7.36 1.83
C VAL A 170 -23.80 -8.55 1.62
N PRO A 171 -22.48 -8.38 1.80
CA PRO A 171 -21.53 -9.50 1.71
C PRO A 171 -21.84 -10.57 2.77
N THR A 172 -21.78 -11.85 2.39
CA THR A 172 -22.08 -13.00 3.27
C THR A 172 -20.83 -13.76 3.73
N CYS A 173 -19.64 -13.37 3.27
CA CYS A 173 -18.40 -13.99 3.70
C CYS A 173 -18.07 -13.60 5.16
N ALA A 174 -17.53 -14.57 5.90
CA ALA A 174 -17.09 -14.35 7.28
C ALA A 174 -16.01 -13.25 7.31
N PRO A 175 -16.05 -12.33 8.29
CA PRO A 175 -15.00 -11.34 8.45
C PRO A 175 -13.64 -12.02 8.59
N PHE A 176 -12.61 -11.39 8.05
CA PHE A 176 -11.25 -11.84 8.20
C PHE A 176 -10.88 -11.80 9.68
N VAL A 177 -10.60 -12.98 10.21
CA VAL A 177 -9.97 -13.12 11.52
C VAL A 177 -8.48 -13.28 11.21
N PRO A 178 -7.64 -12.30 11.58
CA PRO A 178 -6.19 -12.47 11.50
C PRO A 178 -5.82 -13.80 12.18
N PRO A 179 -4.82 -14.55 11.66
CA PRO A 179 -4.30 -15.70 12.38
C PRO A 179 -4.07 -15.29 13.83
N ALA A 180 -4.73 -15.97 14.77
CA ALA A 180 -4.63 -15.59 16.17
C ALA A 180 -3.16 -15.69 16.55
N THR A 181 -2.52 -14.56 16.85
CA THR A 181 -1.31 -14.58 17.65
C THR A 181 -1.72 -15.21 18.98
N PRO A 182 -1.11 -16.32 19.41
CA PRO A 182 -1.44 -16.92 20.70
C PRO A 182 -1.50 -15.83 21.77
N ALA A 183 -2.58 -15.82 22.56
CA ALA A 183 -2.73 -14.83 23.62
C ALA A 183 -1.49 -14.87 24.53
N GLY A 184 -0.89 -13.70 24.78
CA GLY A 184 0.31 -13.58 25.60
C GLY A 184 1.65 -13.68 24.87
N GLN A 185 1.70 -13.45 23.55
CA GLN A 185 2.93 -13.59 22.77
C GLN A 185 3.36 -12.29 22.06
N THR A 186 4.68 -12.10 21.91
CA THR A 186 5.27 -11.12 21.00
C THR A 186 5.61 -11.75 19.65
N ALA A 187 5.40 -11.01 18.57
CA ALA A 187 5.70 -11.47 17.21
C ALA A 187 6.33 -10.36 16.36
N SER A 188 7.11 -10.75 15.36
CA SER A 188 7.69 -9.85 14.37
C SER A 188 7.18 -10.17 12.96
N SER A 189 7.14 -9.16 12.10
CA SER A 189 6.84 -9.30 10.67
C SER A 189 7.57 -8.22 9.88
N LYS A 190 7.72 -8.39 8.56
CA LYS A 190 8.35 -7.39 7.69
C LYS A 190 7.58 -7.20 6.38
N ALA A 191 7.80 -6.07 5.71
CA ALA A 191 7.32 -5.80 4.37
C ALA A 191 8.28 -4.86 3.61
N PHE A 192 8.30 -4.97 2.29
CA PHE A 192 8.98 -4.04 1.39
C PHE A 192 7.95 -3.19 0.65
N PHE A 193 8.21 -1.90 0.47
CA PHE A 193 7.38 -1.05 -0.37
C PHE A 193 8.18 0.02 -1.12
N PRO A 194 8.18 0.01 -2.47
CA PRO A 194 7.57 -1.00 -3.34
C PRO A 194 8.24 -2.38 -3.21
N THR A 195 7.49 -3.45 -3.45
CA THR A 195 7.99 -4.85 -3.48
C THR A 195 8.78 -5.18 -4.74
N THR A 196 8.73 -4.29 -5.74
CA THR A 196 9.55 -4.35 -6.95
C THR A 196 10.20 -3.00 -7.22
N ILE A 197 11.51 -2.98 -7.43
CA ILE A 197 12.28 -1.80 -7.81
C ILE A 197 13.08 -2.07 -9.07
N ALA A 198 13.48 -1.02 -9.79
CA ALA A 198 14.57 -1.13 -10.76
C ALA A 198 15.90 -1.24 -10.02
N ALA A 199 16.94 -1.82 -10.63
CA ALA A 199 18.28 -1.86 -10.06
C ALA A 199 18.77 -0.43 -9.73
N GLY A 200 19.23 -0.24 -8.48
CA GLY A 200 19.56 1.07 -7.90
C GLY A 200 18.37 1.88 -7.39
N GLY A 201 17.13 1.41 -7.59
CA GLY A 201 15.93 2.00 -7.00
C GLY A 201 15.85 1.79 -5.49
N VAL A 202 14.93 2.48 -4.83
CA VAL A 202 14.76 2.43 -3.37
C VAL A 202 13.44 1.73 -3.01
N SER A 203 13.50 0.84 -2.03
CA SER A 203 12.34 0.25 -1.37
C SER A 203 12.38 0.55 0.12
N ARG A 204 11.25 0.90 0.73
CA ARG A 204 11.10 1.02 2.17
C ARG A 204 10.93 -0.38 2.77
N LEU A 205 11.88 -0.80 3.59
CA LEU A 205 11.72 -1.95 4.50
C LEU A 205 11.03 -1.47 5.79
N THR A 206 9.88 -2.06 6.10
CA THR A 206 9.17 -1.84 7.37
C THR A 206 9.11 -3.15 8.15
N ILE A 207 9.62 -3.14 9.37
CA ILE A 207 9.55 -4.23 10.34
C ILE A 207 8.51 -3.84 11.40
N THR A 208 7.55 -4.72 11.66
CA THR A 208 6.54 -4.53 12.70
C THR A 208 6.78 -5.52 13.83
N LEU A 209 6.93 -5.00 15.04
CA LEU A 209 6.96 -5.77 16.28
C LEU A 209 5.61 -5.60 16.97
N SER A 210 4.99 -6.71 17.33
CA SER A 210 3.69 -6.76 17.98
C SER A 210 3.79 -7.45 19.32
N ASN A 211 2.98 -7.00 20.27
CA ASN A 211 2.92 -7.55 21.61
C ASN A 211 1.45 -7.61 22.02
N ASN A 212 0.94 -8.84 22.11
CA ASN A 212 -0.44 -9.10 22.50
C ASN A 212 -0.60 -9.32 24.02
N ASN A 213 0.46 -9.06 24.80
CA ASN A 213 0.40 -9.03 26.26
C ASN A 213 -0.20 -7.71 26.75
N ALA A 214 -0.78 -7.74 27.96
CA ALA A 214 -1.26 -6.52 28.61
C ALA A 214 -0.11 -5.57 29.00
N GLY A 215 1.05 -6.14 29.35
CA GLY A 215 2.26 -5.40 29.73
C GLY A 215 3.13 -5.04 28.55
N VAL A 216 3.98 -4.03 28.73
CA VAL A 216 5.06 -3.68 27.80
C VAL A 216 6.07 -4.84 27.76
N ALA A 217 6.51 -5.22 26.56
CA ALA A 217 7.59 -6.19 26.38
C ALA A 217 8.91 -5.45 26.13
N THR A 218 10.01 -6.03 26.59
CA THR A 218 11.36 -5.47 26.46
C THR A 218 12.25 -6.41 25.69
N LEU A 219 13.02 -5.91 24.71
CA LEU A 219 14.01 -6.71 24.01
C LEU A 219 15.12 -7.15 24.98
N ASP A 220 15.46 -8.43 24.93
CA ASP A 220 16.51 -9.05 25.73
C ASP A 220 17.92 -8.52 25.41
N ALA A 221 18.92 -8.99 26.15
CA ALA A 221 20.32 -8.57 26.02
C ALA A 221 20.91 -8.68 24.59
N GLY A 222 20.35 -9.53 23.73
CA GLY A 222 20.74 -9.65 22.32
C GLY A 222 20.17 -8.58 21.38
N GLY A 223 19.18 -7.80 21.83
CA GLY A 223 18.44 -6.87 20.99
C GLY A 223 17.71 -7.58 19.85
N PHE A 224 17.48 -6.85 18.76
CA PHE A 224 16.88 -7.39 17.55
C PHE A 224 17.67 -6.91 16.34
N THR A 225 18.08 -7.83 15.46
CA THR A 225 18.87 -7.50 14.26
C THR A 225 18.31 -8.21 13.04
N ASP A 226 17.85 -7.43 12.05
CA ASP A 226 17.55 -7.92 10.71
C ASP A 226 18.83 -7.86 9.86
N THR A 227 19.30 -9.01 9.37
CA THR A 227 20.44 -9.09 8.46
C THR A 227 19.91 -9.30 7.05
N LEU A 228 20.11 -8.31 6.19
CA LEU A 228 19.63 -8.34 4.82
C LEU A 228 20.38 -9.41 3.99
N PRO A 229 19.70 -10.07 3.04
CA PRO A 229 20.35 -11.04 2.15
C PRO A 229 21.44 -10.39 1.31
N ALA A 230 22.42 -11.18 0.88
CA ALA A 230 23.55 -10.70 0.10
C ALA A 230 23.08 -9.91 -1.14
N GLY A 231 23.63 -8.72 -1.33
CA GLY A 231 23.30 -7.81 -2.44
C GLY A 231 22.14 -6.85 -2.18
N LEU A 232 21.33 -7.06 -1.12
CA LEU A 232 20.39 -6.06 -0.61
C LEU A 232 21.07 -5.26 0.51
N VAL A 233 21.13 -3.95 0.38
CA VAL A 233 21.84 -3.05 1.30
C VAL A 233 20.94 -1.91 1.77
N ILE A 234 21.33 -1.27 2.88
CA ILE A 234 20.71 -0.02 3.31
C ILE A 234 21.01 1.06 2.28
N ALA A 235 20.00 1.85 1.89
CA ALA A 235 20.17 2.94 0.94
C ALA A 235 21.11 4.02 1.50
N PRO A 236 21.85 4.77 0.64
CA PRO A 236 22.77 5.81 1.10
C PRO A 236 22.14 6.87 2.00
N THR A 237 20.84 7.11 1.83
CA THR A 237 20.01 7.86 2.76
C THR A 237 19.03 6.88 3.42
N PRO A 238 19.34 6.38 4.64
CA PRO A 238 18.58 5.27 5.23
C PRO A 238 17.15 5.63 5.62
N ASN A 239 16.80 6.91 5.78
CA ASN A 239 15.50 7.38 6.29
C ASN A 239 15.00 6.57 7.50
N ALA A 240 15.94 6.23 8.39
CA ALA A 240 15.71 5.34 9.51
C ALA A 240 14.80 5.98 10.56
N VAL A 241 13.70 5.30 10.88
CA VAL A 241 12.73 5.73 11.89
C VAL A 241 12.22 4.55 12.70
N THR A 242 11.85 4.80 13.95
CA THR A 242 11.21 3.81 14.82
C THR A 242 10.14 4.44 15.68
N SER A 243 9.08 3.68 15.96
CA SER A 243 8.08 3.99 16.97
C SER A 243 8.21 3.10 18.22
N CYS A 244 9.20 2.20 18.25
CA CYS A 244 9.49 1.39 19.43
C CYS A 244 10.09 2.27 20.54
N GLY A 245 9.68 2.01 21.78
CA GLY A 245 10.08 2.81 22.93
C GLY A 245 11.44 2.40 23.49
N GLY A 246 11.84 3.06 24.58
CA GLY A 246 13.12 2.85 25.25
C GLY A 246 13.85 4.16 25.50
N ILE A 247 14.86 4.13 26.37
CA ILE A 247 15.76 5.26 26.60
C ILE A 247 17.06 4.97 25.88
N ALA A 248 17.54 5.95 25.10
CA ALA A 248 18.74 5.80 24.28
C ALA A 248 19.90 5.14 25.06
N PRO A 249 20.53 4.07 24.52
CA PRO A 249 20.46 3.66 23.11
C PRO A 249 19.21 2.83 22.72
N ALA A 250 18.39 2.39 23.68
CA ALA A 250 17.13 1.70 23.40
C ALA A 250 16.10 2.63 22.73
N GLY A 251 15.25 2.07 21.86
CA GLY A 251 14.29 2.86 21.09
C GLY A 251 14.92 3.68 19.96
N VAL A 252 16.17 3.40 19.59
CA VAL A 252 16.88 4.00 18.46
C VAL A 252 17.19 2.91 17.44
N VAL A 253 16.92 3.19 16.16
CA VAL A 253 17.32 2.31 15.05
C VAL A 253 18.78 2.56 14.69
N THR A 254 19.55 1.49 14.67
CA THR A 254 20.93 1.50 14.18
C THR A 254 20.98 0.79 12.82
N THR A 255 21.66 1.39 11.85
CA THR A 255 21.82 0.80 10.50
C THR A 255 23.29 0.49 10.23
N GLY A 256 23.56 -0.72 9.75
CA GLY A 256 24.83 -1.10 9.12
C GLY A 256 24.73 -1.04 7.60
N ALA A 257 25.72 -1.61 6.88
CA ALA A 257 25.67 -1.68 5.41
C ALA A 257 24.53 -2.59 4.90
N ASN A 258 24.29 -3.70 5.59
CA ASN A 258 23.27 -4.70 5.27
C ASN A 258 22.49 -5.17 6.50
N SER A 259 22.38 -4.32 7.53
CA SER A 259 21.71 -4.69 8.77
C SER A 259 20.91 -3.54 9.36
N VAL A 260 19.79 -3.87 10.01
CA VAL A 260 18.97 -2.96 10.81
C VAL A 260 18.86 -3.55 12.21
N SER A 261 19.15 -2.77 13.24
CA SER A 261 19.08 -3.27 14.62
C SER A 261 18.43 -2.30 15.59
N LEU A 262 17.84 -2.90 16.63
CA LEU A 262 17.38 -2.28 17.87
C LEU A 262 18.21 -2.87 19.01
N SER A 263 18.68 -2.03 19.93
CA SER A 263 19.43 -2.52 21.08
C SER A 263 18.52 -3.19 22.11
N ALA A 264 19.14 -3.97 23.00
CA ALA A 264 18.53 -4.42 24.25
C ALA A 264 17.87 -3.24 25.00
N GLY A 265 16.78 -3.53 25.73
CA GLY A 265 16.02 -2.52 26.46
C GLY A 265 15.00 -1.74 25.61
N THR A 266 14.95 -1.98 24.29
CA THR A 266 13.89 -1.41 23.43
C THR A 266 12.55 -2.00 23.82
N THR A 267 11.51 -1.17 23.90
CA THR A 267 10.19 -1.59 24.39
C THR A 267 9.14 -1.64 23.28
N ILE A 268 8.30 -2.68 23.35
CA ILE A 268 7.13 -2.88 22.49
C ILE A 268 5.89 -2.68 23.37
N PRO A 269 5.03 -1.68 23.07
CA PRO A 269 3.85 -1.43 23.90
C PRO A 269 2.96 -2.68 23.93
N GLY A 270 2.35 -2.95 25.08
CA GLY A 270 1.32 -3.99 25.22
C GLY A 270 -0.05 -3.51 24.72
N GLY A 271 -1.02 -4.41 24.64
CA GLY A 271 -2.37 -4.15 24.16
C GLY A 271 -2.88 -5.26 23.24
N ALA A 272 -4.08 -5.10 22.68
CA ALA A 272 -4.69 -6.10 21.79
C ALA A 272 -4.86 -5.58 20.34
N PRO A 273 -3.79 -5.51 19.52
CA PRO A 273 -2.38 -5.67 19.87
C PRO A 273 -1.71 -4.32 20.19
N GLY A 274 -0.73 -4.33 21.10
CA GLY A 274 0.27 -3.27 21.13
C GLY A 274 1.27 -3.49 19.99
N MET A 275 1.73 -2.40 19.37
CA MET A 275 2.61 -2.49 18.20
C MET A 275 3.64 -1.36 18.16
N CYS A 276 4.80 -1.66 17.60
CA CYS A 276 5.77 -0.66 17.18
C CYS A 276 6.43 -1.07 15.85
N THR A 277 7.00 -0.09 15.15
CA THR A 277 7.55 -0.28 13.80
C THR A 277 8.95 0.29 13.71
N VAL A 278 9.78 -0.36 12.92
CA VAL A 278 11.09 0.12 12.44
C VAL A 278 11.01 0.24 10.94
N ALA A 279 11.43 1.36 10.36
CA ALA A 279 11.49 1.51 8.92
C ALA A 279 12.82 2.12 8.46
N VAL A 280 13.34 1.59 7.35
CA VAL A 280 14.55 2.07 6.68
C VAL A 280 14.38 1.92 5.17
N ASP A 281 15.12 2.71 4.40
CA ASP A 281 15.24 2.57 2.97
C ASP A 281 16.35 1.59 2.61
N VAL A 282 16.06 0.69 1.66
CA VAL A 282 16.98 -0.32 1.13
C VAL A 282 17.08 -0.21 -0.38
N THR A 283 18.19 -0.69 -0.94
CA THR A 283 18.43 -0.74 -2.39
C THR A 283 19.25 -1.98 -2.76
N ALA A 284 19.18 -2.38 -4.02
CA ALA A 284 20.03 -3.43 -4.59
C ALA A 284 20.50 -2.99 -5.98
N ALA A 285 21.80 -3.15 -6.25
CA ALA A 285 22.40 -2.75 -7.53
C ALA A 285 22.20 -3.79 -8.64
N ALA A 286 22.05 -5.06 -8.29
CA ALA A 286 21.86 -6.14 -9.25
C ALA A 286 20.37 -6.52 -9.35
N ALA A 287 19.95 -6.92 -10.54
CA ALA A 287 18.64 -7.53 -10.73
C ALA A 287 18.59 -8.90 -10.04
N GLY A 288 17.45 -9.26 -9.46
CA GLY A 288 17.30 -10.52 -8.75
C GLY A 288 16.13 -10.52 -7.77
N SER A 289 15.98 -11.62 -7.04
CA SER A 289 15.00 -11.77 -5.97
C SER A 289 15.73 -11.88 -4.63
N TYR A 290 15.43 -10.95 -3.72
CA TYR A 290 16.09 -10.81 -2.43
C TYR A 290 15.10 -11.18 -1.33
N THR A 291 15.11 -12.45 -0.92
CA THR A 291 14.30 -12.92 0.21
C THR A 291 14.99 -12.57 1.51
N ASN A 292 14.37 -11.68 2.27
CA ASN A 292 14.82 -11.30 3.60
C ASN A 292 13.98 -12.03 4.64
N THR A 293 14.60 -12.60 5.68
CA THR A 293 13.95 -13.41 6.74
C THR A 293 14.33 -12.84 8.09
N LEU A 294 13.37 -12.53 8.97
CA LEU A 294 13.69 -12.03 10.32
C LEU A 294 14.14 -13.19 11.21
N PRO A 295 15.01 -12.92 12.20
CA PRO A 295 15.22 -13.88 13.27
C PRO A 295 13.98 -14.01 14.15
N VAL A 296 14.03 -14.98 15.07
CA VAL A 296 13.12 -15.02 16.21
C VAL A 296 13.27 -13.71 16.99
N LEU A 297 12.14 -13.13 17.39
CA LEU A 297 12.11 -12.00 18.30
C LEU A 297 12.31 -12.55 19.72
N PHE A 298 13.28 -12.05 20.48
CA PHE A 298 13.52 -12.43 21.87
C PHE A 298 13.15 -11.27 22.80
N THR A 299 12.33 -11.56 23.82
CA THR A 299 11.85 -10.56 24.78
C THR A 299 11.74 -11.15 26.18
N ASP A 300 11.43 -10.30 27.15
CA ASP A 300 11.03 -10.73 28.50
C ASP A 300 9.63 -11.39 28.57
N GLN A 301 8.95 -11.60 27.44
CA GLN A 301 7.65 -12.27 27.30
C GLN A 301 7.74 -13.47 26.37
N VAL A 302 6.68 -14.29 26.29
CA VAL A 302 6.62 -15.43 25.36
C VAL A 302 6.71 -14.95 23.91
N GLU A 303 7.43 -15.66 23.05
CA GLU A 303 7.69 -15.23 21.67
C GLU A 303 7.24 -16.24 20.61
N SER A 304 6.77 -15.71 19.48
CA SER A 304 6.40 -16.52 18.33
C SER A 304 7.63 -17.09 17.63
N ALA A 305 7.42 -18.14 16.85
CA ALA A 305 8.43 -18.57 15.88
C ALA A 305 8.79 -17.41 14.93
N ALA A 306 10.01 -17.45 14.39
CA ALA A 306 10.46 -16.49 13.40
C ALA A 306 9.46 -16.43 12.22
N PRO A 307 9.12 -15.22 11.73
CA PRO A 307 8.20 -15.10 10.62
C PRO A 307 8.84 -15.60 9.33
N ALA A 308 8.00 -15.99 8.38
CA ALA A 308 8.43 -16.33 7.03
C ALA A 308 9.13 -15.13 6.35
N GLY A 309 10.06 -15.43 5.46
CA GLY A 309 10.75 -14.41 4.67
C GLY A 309 9.83 -13.70 3.68
N VAL A 310 10.17 -12.44 3.37
CA VAL A 310 9.48 -11.62 2.36
C VAL A 310 10.50 -11.25 1.28
N THR A 311 10.06 -11.20 0.02
CA THR A 311 10.95 -11.03 -1.13
C THR A 311 10.80 -9.66 -1.76
N LEU A 312 11.93 -8.97 -1.98
CA LEU A 312 12.03 -7.81 -2.86
C LEU A 312 12.49 -8.26 -4.26
N SER A 313 11.77 -7.86 -5.30
CA SER A 313 12.15 -8.11 -6.69
C SER A 313 12.88 -6.90 -7.26
N VAL A 314 14.02 -7.11 -7.91
CA VAL A 314 14.82 -6.06 -8.53
C VAL A 314 14.93 -6.34 -10.01
N LEU A 315 14.40 -5.42 -10.82
CA LEU A 315 14.41 -5.51 -12.27
C LEU A 315 15.70 -4.90 -12.83
N ALA A 316 16.24 -5.50 -13.90
CA ALA A 316 17.37 -4.92 -14.60
C ALA A 316 16.95 -3.59 -15.23
N VAL A 317 17.77 -2.54 -15.04
CA VAL A 317 17.69 -1.36 -15.90
C VAL A 317 18.40 -1.69 -17.20
N SER A 318 17.65 -1.79 -18.30
CA SER A 318 18.26 -1.75 -19.63
C SER A 318 18.89 -0.36 -19.80
N ALA A 319 20.20 -0.30 -20.07
CA ALA A 319 20.81 0.94 -20.51
C ALA A 319 20.02 1.42 -21.74
N SER A 320 19.24 2.50 -21.61
CA SER A 320 18.70 3.14 -22.80
C SER A 320 19.91 3.51 -23.63
N GLY A 321 19.90 3.09 -24.90
CA GLY A 321 21.08 3.09 -25.74
C GLY A 321 21.82 4.41 -25.58
N ILE A 322 23.08 4.34 -25.13
CA ILE A 322 24.00 5.46 -25.30
C ILE A 322 23.79 5.87 -26.76
N PRO A 323 23.38 7.12 -27.07
CA PRO A 323 23.19 7.52 -28.45
C PRO A 323 24.55 7.42 -29.11
N THR A 324 24.81 6.28 -29.74
CA THR A 324 25.97 6.10 -30.58
C THR A 324 25.68 6.96 -31.79
N LEU A 325 26.60 7.87 -32.11
CA LEU A 325 26.55 8.55 -33.40
C LEU A 325 26.50 7.45 -34.46
N SER A 326 25.55 7.54 -35.38
CA SER A 326 25.53 6.62 -36.52
C SER A 326 26.89 6.66 -37.22
N GLU A 327 27.26 5.57 -37.88
CA GLU A 327 28.56 5.47 -38.56
C GLU A 327 28.81 6.67 -39.49
N TRP A 328 27.75 7.14 -40.17
CA TRP A 328 27.76 8.37 -40.96
C TRP A 328 27.98 9.65 -40.14
N ALA A 329 27.37 9.78 -38.97
CA ALA A 329 27.57 10.93 -38.10
C ALA A 329 28.99 10.96 -37.49
N MET A 330 29.59 9.80 -37.25
CA MET A 330 31.01 9.68 -36.86
C MET A 330 31.95 10.10 -37.99
N ILE A 331 31.68 9.67 -39.23
CA ILE A 331 32.47 10.06 -40.42
C ILE A 331 32.36 11.58 -40.65
N LEU A 332 31.15 12.15 -40.53
CA LEU A 332 30.93 13.61 -40.65
C LEU A 332 31.66 14.40 -39.57
N LEU A 333 31.65 13.94 -38.31
CA LEU A 333 32.37 14.60 -37.24
C LEU A 333 33.89 14.54 -37.44
N ALA A 334 34.43 13.37 -37.85
CA ALA A 334 35.86 13.19 -38.12
C ALA A 334 36.34 14.06 -39.29
N SER A 335 35.54 14.13 -40.37
CA SER A 335 35.85 14.98 -41.53
C SER A 335 35.77 16.47 -41.19
N LEU A 336 34.82 16.90 -40.37
CA LEU A 336 34.72 18.28 -39.89
C LEU A 336 35.95 18.68 -39.05
N LEU A 337 36.38 17.80 -38.13
CA LEU A 337 37.58 18.00 -37.31
C LEU A 337 38.85 18.06 -38.16
N ALA A 338 38.97 17.19 -39.18
CA ALA A 338 40.09 17.23 -40.11
C ALA A 338 40.12 18.54 -40.91
N MET A 339 38.97 19.00 -41.43
CA MET A 339 38.87 20.27 -42.15
C MET A 339 39.23 21.48 -41.28
N LEU A 340 38.76 21.51 -40.03
CA LEU A 340 39.10 22.56 -39.07
C LEU A 340 40.60 22.55 -38.73
N GLY A 341 41.19 21.37 -38.55
CA GLY A 341 42.65 21.21 -38.35
C GLY A 341 43.47 21.74 -39.52
N PHE A 342 43.09 21.38 -40.76
CA PHE A 342 43.75 21.91 -41.97
C PHE A 342 43.61 23.42 -42.11
N ALA A 343 42.43 23.98 -41.80
CA ALA A 343 42.21 25.42 -41.85
C ALA A 343 43.04 26.17 -40.78
N ALA A 344 43.20 25.60 -39.59
CA ALA A 344 44.04 26.15 -38.53
C ALA A 344 45.53 26.13 -38.91
N MET A 345 46.02 25.02 -39.45
CA MET A 345 47.40 24.91 -39.93
C MET A 345 47.71 25.89 -41.07
N ARG A 346 46.75 26.08 -42.00
CA ARG A 346 46.90 27.07 -43.08
C ARG A 346 46.94 28.52 -42.59
N LYS A 347 46.27 28.83 -41.47
CA LYS A 347 46.34 30.16 -40.85
C LYS A 347 47.66 30.40 -40.12
N GLN A 348 48.33 29.36 -39.63
CA GLN A 348 49.65 29.48 -38.98
C GLN A 348 50.82 29.58 -39.97
N ALA A 349 50.61 29.15 -41.23
CA ALA A 349 51.62 29.20 -42.29
C ALA A 349 51.60 30.50 -43.13
N ARG A 350 50.80 31.50 -42.73
CA ARG A 350 50.77 32.85 -43.29
C ARG A 350 51.15 33.85 -42.20
#